data_AF-A0A239BR80-F1
#
_entry.id   AF-A0A239BR80-F1
#
_cell.length_a   1.000
_cell.length_b   1.000
_cell.length_c   1.000
_cell.angle_alpha   90.00
_cell.angle_beta   90.00
_cell.angle_gamma   90.00
#
_symmetry.space_group_name_H-M   'P 1'
#
loop_
_entity.id
_entity.type
_entity.pdbx_description
1 polymer ?
#
loop_
_entity_poly.entity_id
_entity_poly.type
_entity_poly.pdbx_seq_one_letter_code
_entity_poly.pdbx_strand_id
1 'polypeptide(L)'
;MALPVSTDLSGKPTPSSTAYSAWAPHVRPVVADVTATHGVSTVLTRPGHSPTQQLAADFMVYADSAKGDAVAQYVIDNAEQFDVEYVIWKQRIFIIGGSGWQAMEDRGSITANHYDHVHVSFNP
;
A
#
# COMPACT_ATOMS: atom_id res chain seq x y z
N MET A 1 22.90 -12.94 -37.00
CA MET A 1 22.76 -12.18 -35.74
C MET A 1 21.55 -11.27 -35.89
N ALA A 2 20.47 -11.60 -35.22
CA ALA A 2 19.30 -10.73 -35.08
C ALA A 2 19.00 -10.66 -33.59
N LEU A 3 19.07 -9.47 -33.01
CA LEU A 3 18.67 -9.22 -31.64
C LEU A 3 17.15 -9.41 -31.56
N PRO A 4 16.59 -10.26 -30.69
CA PRO A 4 15.15 -10.27 -30.52
C PRO A 4 14.75 -9.09 -29.62
N VAL A 5 14.06 -8.14 -30.25
CA VAL A 5 12.87 -7.39 -29.78
C VAL A 5 12.62 -7.43 -28.27
N SER A 6 12.71 -6.25 -27.64
CA SER A 6 12.27 -6.01 -26.28
C SER A 6 10.75 -6.14 -26.19
N THR A 7 10.27 -7.24 -25.62
CA THR A 7 8.87 -7.41 -25.21
C THR A 7 8.69 -6.86 -23.81
N ASP A 8 8.58 -5.54 -23.69
CA ASP A 8 8.10 -4.88 -22.48
C ASP A 8 6.60 -5.12 -22.33
N LEU A 9 6.21 -6.14 -21.53
CA LEU A 9 4.83 -6.43 -21.10
C LEU A 9 4.70 -7.18 -19.74
N SER A 10 5.70 -7.24 -18.83
CA SER A 10 5.81 -8.45 -17.94
C SER A 10 5.84 -8.38 -16.39
N GLY A 11 6.01 -7.29 -15.62
CA GLY A 11 5.92 -7.42 -14.14
C GLY A 11 6.67 -6.45 -13.22
N LYS A 12 5.90 -5.68 -12.44
CA LYS A 12 6.34 -4.93 -11.24
C LYS A 12 5.25 -5.06 -10.16
N PRO A 13 5.57 -5.19 -8.85
CA PRO A 13 6.77 -5.77 -8.23
C PRO A 13 6.59 -7.27 -7.97
N THR A 14 7.66 -8.05 -7.73
CA THR A 14 7.63 -9.34 -6.98
C THR A 14 9.07 -9.63 -6.51
N PRO A 15 9.29 -10.20 -5.30
CA PRO A 15 8.73 -11.49 -4.91
C PRO A 15 7.90 -11.45 -3.61
N SER A 16 6.58 -11.24 -3.73
CA SER A 16 5.47 -12.11 -3.25
C SER A 16 4.12 -11.37 -3.21
N SER A 17 3.90 -10.39 -4.10
CA SER A 17 2.74 -9.47 -4.11
C SER A 17 1.53 -9.96 -4.92
N THR A 18 0.36 -9.38 -4.66
CA THR A 18 -0.84 -9.53 -5.50
C THR A 18 -0.54 -9.09 -6.95
N ALA A 19 -1.22 -9.70 -7.94
CA ALA A 19 -1.08 -9.31 -9.33
C ALA A 19 -1.36 -7.82 -9.52
N TYR A 20 -0.45 -7.10 -10.20
CA TYR A 20 -0.54 -5.64 -10.40
C TYR A 20 -1.87 -5.19 -11.03
N SER A 21 -2.48 -6.04 -11.86
CA SER A 21 -3.78 -5.78 -12.48
C SER A 21 -4.96 -5.79 -11.50
N ALA A 22 -4.78 -6.29 -10.27
CA ALA A 22 -5.83 -6.32 -9.25
C ALA A 22 -6.19 -4.93 -8.70
N TRP A 23 -5.33 -3.94 -8.85
CA TRP A 23 -5.60 -2.55 -8.49
C TRP A 23 -6.23 -1.77 -9.64
N ALA A 24 -6.98 -0.72 -9.29
CA ALA A 24 -7.51 0.22 -10.27
C ALA A 24 -6.35 0.94 -11.02
N PRO A 25 -6.56 1.40 -12.26
CA PRO A 25 -5.51 2.04 -13.06
C PRO A 25 -4.79 3.20 -12.37
N HIS A 26 -5.48 3.99 -11.53
CA HIS A 26 -4.87 5.13 -10.82
C HIS A 26 -4.07 4.68 -9.57
N VAL A 27 -4.46 3.58 -8.91
CA VAL A 27 -3.76 3.03 -7.72
C VAL A 27 -2.46 2.34 -8.08
N ARG A 28 -2.44 1.66 -9.24
CA ARG A 28 -1.27 0.94 -9.77
C ARG A 28 0.05 1.74 -9.71
N PRO A 29 0.16 2.94 -10.32
CA PRO A 29 1.40 3.70 -10.28
C PRO A 29 1.80 4.10 -8.86
N VAL A 30 0.86 4.34 -7.95
CA VAL A 30 1.17 4.64 -6.54
C VAL A 30 1.80 3.42 -5.84
N VAL A 31 1.22 2.23 -6.03
CA VAL A 31 1.80 0.98 -5.49
C VAL A 31 3.22 0.76 -6.02
N ALA A 32 3.45 1.00 -7.31
CA ALA A 32 4.78 0.89 -7.91
C ALA A 32 5.77 1.92 -7.36
N ASP A 33 5.32 3.16 -7.09
CA ASP A 33 6.15 4.23 -6.56
C ASP A 33 6.54 3.97 -5.10
N VAL A 34 5.57 3.72 -4.22
CA VAL A 34 5.83 3.43 -2.79
C VAL A 34 6.75 2.23 -2.62
N THR A 35 6.55 1.16 -3.41
CA THR A 35 7.42 -0.03 -3.35
C THR A 35 8.85 0.26 -3.79
N ALA A 36 9.04 1.06 -4.85
CA ALA A 36 10.36 1.45 -5.34
C ALA A 36 11.07 2.37 -4.33
N THR A 37 10.36 3.35 -3.77
CA THR A 37 10.90 4.34 -2.83
C THR A 37 11.34 3.73 -1.51
N HIS A 38 10.58 2.77 -0.97
CA HIS A 38 10.82 2.21 0.37
C HIS A 38 11.35 0.77 0.38
N GLY A 39 11.57 0.17 -0.80
CA GLY A 39 12.01 -1.22 -0.90
C GLY A 39 11.04 -2.19 -0.21
N VAL A 40 9.74 -2.02 -0.47
CA VAL A 40 8.69 -2.95 -0.04
C VAL A 40 8.56 -4.04 -1.10
N SER A 41 8.84 -5.29 -0.73
CA SER A 41 8.85 -6.43 -1.67
C SER A 41 7.50 -7.10 -1.87
N THR A 42 6.58 -6.91 -0.91
CA THR A 42 5.27 -7.57 -0.88
C THR A 42 4.19 -6.53 -0.63
N VAL A 43 3.24 -6.45 -1.55
CA VAL A 43 2.02 -5.65 -1.41
C VAL A 43 0.82 -6.54 -1.68
N LEU A 44 -0.15 -6.52 -0.78
CA LEU A 44 -1.33 -7.39 -0.85
C LEU A 44 -2.61 -6.59 -1.03
N THR A 45 -3.53 -7.17 -1.79
CA THR A 45 -4.95 -6.84 -1.79
C THR A 45 -5.77 -8.11 -2.06
N ARG A 46 -7.04 -8.14 -1.64
CA ARG A 46 -7.92 -9.31 -1.75
C ARG A 46 -9.40 -8.96 -1.89
N PRO A 47 -10.26 -9.85 -2.42
CA PRO A 47 -11.72 -9.65 -2.38
C PRO A 47 -12.19 -9.38 -0.95
N GLY A 48 -13.03 -8.34 -0.76
CA GLY A 48 -13.53 -7.91 0.54
C GLY A 48 -12.58 -7.00 1.33
N HIS A 49 -11.43 -6.60 0.77
CA HIS A 49 -10.64 -5.49 1.32
C HIS A 49 -11.45 -4.19 1.26
N SER A 50 -11.32 -3.34 2.27
CA SER A 50 -12.01 -2.05 2.32
C SER A 50 -11.12 -0.96 1.71
N PRO A 51 -11.65 -0.05 0.88
CA PRO A 51 -13.05 0.07 0.47
C PRO A 51 -13.43 -0.97 -0.60
N THR A 52 -12.47 -1.35 -1.46
CA THR A 52 -12.55 -2.54 -2.32
C THR A 52 -11.17 -3.12 -2.54
N GLN A 53 -11.08 -4.33 -3.08
CA GLN A 53 -9.80 -4.92 -3.54
C GLN A 53 -9.01 -3.97 -4.47
N GLN A 54 -9.70 -3.24 -5.35
CA GLN A 54 -9.03 -2.41 -6.35
C GLN A 54 -8.45 -1.11 -5.78
N LEU A 55 -8.94 -0.71 -4.60
CA LEU A 55 -8.71 0.59 -3.96
C LEU A 55 -8.03 0.45 -2.58
N ALA A 56 -7.43 -0.70 -2.31
CA ALA A 56 -6.78 -0.98 -1.04
C ALA A 56 -5.45 -1.69 -1.26
N ALA A 57 -4.42 -1.29 -0.51
CA ALA A 57 -3.09 -1.89 -0.58
C ALA A 57 -2.49 -2.05 0.82
N ASP A 58 -2.08 -3.27 1.15
CA ASP A 58 -1.31 -3.59 2.36
C ASP A 58 0.17 -3.68 1.99
N PHE A 59 0.96 -2.68 2.35
CA PHE A 59 2.42 -2.67 2.18
C PHE A 59 3.07 -3.45 3.32
N MET A 60 3.53 -4.67 3.05
CA MET A 60 4.05 -5.57 4.08
C MET A 60 5.45 -5.12 4.53
N VAL A 61 5.57 -4.78 5.81
CA VAL A 61 6.83 -4.36 6.43
C VAL A 61 7.29 -5.33 7.53
N TYR A 62 6.44 -6.29 7.91
CA TYR A 62 6.71 -7.32 8.90
C TYR A 62 7.22 -6.71 10.22
N ALA A 63 8.41 -7.09 10.69
CA ALA A 63 8.99 -6.53 11.92
C ALA A 63 9.67 -5.17 11.71
N ASP A 64 9.80 -4.68 10.47
CA ASP A 64 10.50 -3.42 10.14
C ASP A 64 9.59 -2.21 10.37
N SER A 65 9.44 -1.88 11.65
CA SER A 65 8.63 -0.78 12.14
C SER A 65 9.06 0.59 11.60
N ALA A 66 10.37 0.79 11.38
CA ALA A 66 10.92 2.03 10.84
C ALA A 66 10.57 2.20 9.36
N LYS A 67 10.61 1.11 8.56
CA LYS A 67 10.10 1.14 7.19
C LYS A 67 8.60 1.44 7.14
N GLY A 68 7.81 0.84 8.04
CA GLY A 68 6.38 1.15 8.13
C GLY A 68 6.11 2.62 8.46
N ASP A 69 6.85 3.22 9.38
CA ASP A 69 6.77 4.66 9.67
C ASP A 69 7.09 5.51 8.43
N ALA A 70 8.16 5.15 7.69
CA ALA A 70 8.55 5.85 6.48
C ALA A 70 7.50 5.74 5.35
N VAL A 71 6.94 4.54 5.14
CA VAL A 71 5.88 4.30 4.14
C VAL A 71 4.62 5.08 4.49
N ALA A 72 4.15 4.98 5.74
CA ALA A 72 2.94 5.68 6.18
C ALA A 72 3.08 7.20 6.02
N GLN A 73 4.23 7.77 6.44
CA GLN A 73 4.47 9.20 6.32
C GLN A 73 4.56 9.64 4.85
N TYR A 74 5.28 8.90 3.99
CA TYR A 74 5.38 9.22 2.57
C TYR A 74 4.01 9.23 1.88
N VAL A 75 3.16 8.25 2.17
CA VAL A 75 1.81 8.18 1.62
C VAL A 75 0.95 9.36 2.10
N ILE A 76 1.06 9.74 3.38
CA ILE A 76 0.34 10.89 3.94
C ILE A 76 0.80 12.20 3.29
N ASP A 77 2.11 12.40 3.15
CA ASP A 77 2.70 13.62 2.58
C ASP A 77 2.32 13.83 1.10
N ASN A 78 2.04 12.74 0.38
CA ASN A 78 1.65 12.75 -1.03
C ASN A 78 0.17 12.41 -1.25
N ALA A 79 -0.65 12.39 -0.21
CA ALA A 79 -2.01 11.86 -0.26
C ALA A 79 -2.91 12.53 -1.31
N GLU A 80 -2.77 13.84 -1.51
CA GLU A 80 -3.51 14.58 -2.53
C GLU A 80 -3.14 14.13 -3.94
N GLN A 81 -1.84 13.91 -4.21
CA GLN A 81 -1.38 13.43 -5.51
C GLN A 81 -1.76 11.96 -5.77
N PHE A 82 -1.83 11.17 -4.70
CA PHE A 82 -2.07 9.73 -4.78
C PHE A 82 -3.56 9.36 -4.69
N ASP A 83 -4.46 10.35 -4.57
CA ASP A 83 -5.89 10.14 -4.34
C ASP A 83 -6.17 9.22 -3.13
N VAL A 84 -5.44 9.40 -2.03
CA VAL A 84 -5.57 8.60 -0.80
C VAL A 84 -6.74 9.09 0.06
N GLU A 85 -7.53 8.16 0.59
CA GLU A 85 -8.63 8.44 1.52
C GLU A 85 -8.16 8.36 2.99
N TYR A 86 -7.45 7.28 3.33
CA TYR A 86 -6.88 7.09 4.67
C TYR A 86 -5.71 6.11 4.68
N VAL A 87 -4.92 6.19 5.75
CA VAL A 87 -3.82 5.26 6.05
C VAL A 87 -4.05 4.64 7.42
N ILE A 88 -3.82 3.33 7.58
CA ILE A 88 -3.81 2.64 8.87
C ILE A 88 -2.42 2.09 9.15
N TRP A 89 -1.87 2.43 10.32
CA TRP A 89 -0.56 1.95 10.77
C TRP A 89 -0.47 1.98 12.29
N LYS A 90 0.11 0.93 12.89
CA LYS A 90 0.31 0.80 14.36
C LYS A 90 -0.96 1.15 15.15
N GLN A 91 -2.06 0.47 14.81
CA GLN A 91 -3.36 0.58 15.47
C GLN A 91 -3.93 2.01 15.50
N ARG A 92 -3.58 2.80 14.49
CA ARG A 92 -4.06 4.17 14.31
C ARG A 92 -4.48 4.36 12.88
N ILE A 93 -5.48 5.21 12.68
CA ILE A 93 -5.96 5.62 11.36
C ILE A 93 -5.66 7.11 11.17
N PHE A 94 -5.20 7.47 9.98
CA PHE A 94 -5.05 8.85 9.53
C PHE A 94 -6.02 9.08 8.38
N ILE A 95 -7.07 9.87 8.61
CA ILE A 95 -8.04 10.26 7.59
C ILE A 95 -7.52 11.51 6.88
N ILE A 96 -7.40 11.48 5.56
CA ILE A 96 -6.93 12.64 4.79
C ILE A 96 -7.96 13.78 4.90
N GLY A 97 -7.48 14.97 5.25
CA GLY A 97 -8.34 16.12 5.61
C GLY A 97 -8.91 16.08 7.04
N GLY A 98 -8.59 15.06 7.83
CA GLY A 98 -8.96 14.93 9.24
C GLY A 98 -8.03 15.68 10.20
N SER A 99 -8.17 15.39 11.51
CA SER A 99 -7.39 16.04 12.58
C SER A 99 -6.07 15.34 12.94
N GLY A 100 -5.60 14.40 12.10
CA GLY A 100 -4.39 13.62 12.31
C GLY A 100 -4.66 12.17 12.72
N TRP A 101 -3.69 11.52 13.36
CA TRP A 101 -3.79 10.13 13.79
C TRP A 101 -4.84 9.94 14.90
N GLN A 102 -5.74 8.99 14.69
CA GLN A 102 -6.76 8.58 15.65
C GLN A 102 -6.52 7.13 16.08
N ALA A 103 -6.64 6.85 17.38
CA ALA A 103 -6.48 5.50 17.91
C ALA A 103 -7.63 4.59 17.44
N MET A 104 -7.30 3.33 17.13
CA MET A 104 -8.27 2.27 16.83
C MET A 104 -8.42 1.33 18.03
N GLU A 105 -9.57 0.66 18.10
CA GLU A 105 -9.76 -0.45 19.03
C GLU A 105 -8.74 -1.58 18.80
N ASP A 106 -8.44 -2.34 19.84
CA ASP A 106 -7.64 -3.55 19.72
C ASP A 106 -8.47 -4.66 19.08
N ARG A 107 -8.01 -5.14 17.93
CA ARG A 107 -8.63 -6.21 17.13
C ARG A 107 -7.99 -7.58 17.36
N GLY A 108 -7.12 -7.70 18.36
CA GLY A 108 -6.66 -8.97 18.91
C GLY A 108 -5.48 -9.63 18.19
N SER A 109 -4.82 -8.97 17.23
CA SER A 109 -3.60 -9.49 16.60
C SER A 109 -2.73 -8.40 15.97
N ILE A 110 -1.45 -8.69 15.76
CA ILE A 110 -0.47 -7.82 15.07
C ILE A 110 -1.01 -7.39 13.70
N THR A 111 -1.49 -8.35 12.91
CA THR A 111 -2.03 -8.08 11.57
C THR A 111 -3.34 -7.29 11.65
N ALA A 112 -4.29 -7.67 12.50
CA ALA A 112 -5.55 -6.91 12.61
C ALA A 112 -5.33 -5.47 13.11
N ASN A 113 -4.28 -5.25 13.90
CA ASN A 113 -3.87 -3.94 14.41
C ASN A 113 -2.83 -3.25 13.52
N HIS A 114 -2.50 -3.77 12.35
CA HIS A 114 -1.61 -3.14 11.36
C HIS A 114 -0.23 -2.80 11.92
N TYR A 115 0.38 -3.73 12.66
CA TYR A 115 1.77 -3.59 13.13
C TYR A 115 2.78 -4.26 12.18
N ASP A 116 2.33 -5.06 11.22
CA ASP A 116 3.17 -5.77 10.23
C ASP A 116 2.97 -5.29 8.79
N HIS A 117 2.03 -4.37 8.55
CA HIS A 117 1.80 -3.74 7.25
C HIS A 117 1.18 -2.35 7.41
N VAL A 118 1.48 -1.47 6.45
CA VAL A 118 0.77 -0.19 6.28
C VAL A 118 -0.38 -0.43 5.32
N HIS A 119 -1.60 -0.16 5.76
CA HIS A 119 -2.78 -0.25 4.91
C HIS A 119 -3.13 1.14 4.36
N VAL A 120 -3.37 1.22 3.05
CA VAL A 120 -3.72 2.45 2.35
C VAL A 120 -5.02 2.25 1.59
N SER A 121 -5.97 3.16 1.82
CA SER A 121 -7.22 3.30 1.07
C SER A 121 -7.12 4.42 0.03
N PHE A 122 -7.66 4.18 -1.14
CA PHE A 122 -7.71 5.12 -2.26
C PHE A 122 -9.17 5.51 -2.57
N ASN A 123 -9.35 6.76 -2.99
CA ASN A 123 -10.62 7.25 -3.51
C ASN A 123 -10.98 6.53 -4.83
N PRO A 124 -12.28 6.39 -5.15
CA PRO A 124 -12.73 5.71 -6.37
C PRO A 124 -12.37 6.43 -7.67
#